data_AF-A0A843GNU5-F1
#
_entry.id   AF-A0A843GNU5-F1
#
_cell.length_a   1.000
_cell.length_b   1.000
_cell.length_c   1.000
_cell.angle_alpha   90.00
_cell.angle_beta   90.00
_cell.angle_gamma   90.00
#
_symmetry.space_group_name_H-M   'P 1'
#
loop_
_entity.id
_entity.type
_entity.pdbx_description
1 polymer ?
#
loop_
_entity_poly.entity_id
_entity_poly.type
_entity_poly.pdbx_seq_one_letter_code
_entity_poly.pdbx_strand_id
1 'polypeptide(L)'
;MFQKFFTDTIESKFVKALLRNIAIPQYPTVSDDDYVISNGTYLNKYGIVKFDGSGKAGSVTFTRLAPYIYNFYNKSFTEKYVSKDNFYDSDTHEKLGNYLRAYRDLNDVDLMPYYNCFSYRFLDYLHLDKSQINGVNFSHSDLYKVISVPIRFDKTYSIGIDSLTPLLFKSVLRDKFGLLVSRIDGEKHQITNLLNSCKIIVNGTEITNENCYEIVSSNYGSIIHYKISLEGVENSIALKLKNMEKYLNLLIQVNGNNKSAITVLEGDYSNSYKTYNVYNMDFRNLKNTKQSNAFRTKEDVIDDIVNSNSNFTYSNMFDSTSTSSFNAYVDSFSKSDLNNKNRFLLDGVSLLEIGATETFAFSNRLVEYLLLNVVDSMETIDDNITRVQKILKLDNRHDVIPSVWSDLLRCTLYRDYMKSDLVKKLDVSGFVDKDIEKMIMRGGSGY
;
A
#
# COMPACT_ATOMS: atom_id res chain seq x y z
N MET A 1 -18.17 -0.46 3.24
CA MET A 1 -18.55 -1.13 1.97
C MET A 1 -17.25 -1.48 1.26
N PHE A 2 -17.24 -2.39 0.29
CA PHE A 2 -16.02 -2.80 -0.44
C PHE A 2 -16.31 -2.78 -1.94
N GLN A 3 -15.32 -2.47 -2.77
CA GLN A 3 -15.50 -2.47 -4.21
C GLN A 3 -15.41 -3.90 -4.76
N LYS A 4 -16.42 -4.29 -5.56
CA LYS A 4 -16.44 -5.56 -6.30
C LYS A 4 -15.90 -5.40 -7.72
N PHE A 5 -15.50 -6.51 -8.33
CA PHE A 5 -15.23 -6.57 -9.76
C PHE A 5 -16.53 -6.48 -10.57
N PHE A 6 -16.45 -5.91 -11.76
CA PHE A 6 -17.53 -5.79 -12.75
C PHE A 6 -18.78 -5.05 -12.28
N THR A 7 -18.64 -4.15 -11.32
CA THR A 7 -19.73 -3.26 -10.89
C THR A 7 -19.50 -1.83 -11.39
N ASP A 8 -20.59 -1.13 -11.73
CA ASP A 8 -20.58 0.29 -12.08
C ASP A 8 -20.96 1.13 -10.85
N THR A 9 -19.96 1.49 -10.05
CA THR A 9 -20.10 2.27 -8.81
C THR A 9 -19.47 3.65 -8.96
N ILE A 10 -19.74 4.56 -8.02
CA ILE A 10 -19.09 5.88 -7.99
C ILE A 10 -17.58 5.72 -7.77
N GLU A 11 -17.18 4.79 -6.92
CA GLU A 11 -15.80 4.41 -6.63
C GLU A 11 -15.07 3.93 -7.90
N SER A 12 -15.73 3.09 -8.70
CA SER A 12 -15.20 2.64 -10.01
C SER A 12 -14.95 3.82 -10.95
N LYS A 13 -15.93 4.72 -11.09
CA LYS A 13 -15.83 5.91 -11.94
C LYS A 13 -14.72 6.84 -11.49
N PHE A 14 -14.59 7.04 -10.18
CA PHE A 14 -13.51 7.82 -9.58
C PHE A 14 -12.14 7.23 -9.93
N VAL A 15 -11.92 5.94 -9.68
CA VAL A 15 -10.63 5.28 -10.01
C VAL A 15 -10.30 5.39 -11.49
N LYS A 16 -11.29 5.25 -12.38
CA LYS A 16 -11.07 5.41 -13.82
C LYS A 16 -10.71 6.84 -14.21
N ALA A 17 -11.37 7.83 -13.61
CA ALA A 17 -11.05 9.24 -13.81
C ALA A 17 -9.63 9.56 -13.35
N LEU A 18 -9.25 9.06 -12.16
CA LEU A 18 -7.91 9.15 -11.61
C LEU A 18 -6.87 8.60 -12.59
N LEU A 19 -7.03 7.34 -13.03
CA LEU A 19 -6.07 6.68 -13.93
C LEU A 19 -6.00 7.31 -15.33
N ARG A 20 -7.09 7.96 -15.78
CA ARG A 20 -7.10 8.74 -17.03
C ARG A 20 -6.26 10.01 -16.94
N ASN A 21 -6.25 10.63 -15.77
CA ASN A 21 -5.56 11.88 -15.54
C ASN A 21 -4.10 11.70 -15.10
N ILE A 22 -3.71 10.47 -14.72
CA ILE A 22 -2.36 10.19 -14.23
C ILE A 22 -1.47 9.51 -15.26
N ALA A 23 -0.21 9.96 -15.34
CA ALA A 23 0.86 9.29 -16.09
C ALA A 23 1.50 8.16 -15.26
N ILE A 24 1.17 6.91 -15.60
CA ILE A 24 1.67 5.72 -14.89
C ILE A 24 3.08 5.37 -15.41
N PRO A 25 4.11 5.22 -14.55
CA PRO A 25 5.45 4.83 -14.97
C PRO A 25 5.48 3.46 -15.68
N GLN A 26 6.28 3.38 -16.73
CA GLN A 26 6.61 2.12 -17.41
C GLN A 26 7.92 1.50 -16.90
N TYR A 27 8.81 2.30 -16.32
CA TYR A 27 10.00 1.79 -15.64
C TYR A 27 9.62 1.12 -14.31
N PRO A 28 10.34 0.08 -13.88
CA PRO A 28 10.20 -0.44 -12.54
C PRO A 28 10.47 0.67 -11.52
N THR A 29 9.55 0.84 -10.57
CA THR A 29 9.71 1.76 -9.46
C THR A 29 10.35 1.05 -8.28
N VAL A 30 11.21 1.74 -7.53
CA VAL A 30 11.92 1.17 -6.38
C VAL A 30 11.93 2.14 -5.21
N SER A 31 11.64 1.59 -4.03
CA SER A 31 11.85 2.19 -2.71
C SER A 31 13.24 1.86 -2.18
N ASP A 32 13.67 2.51 -1.09
CA ASP A 32 15.01 2.31 -0.51
C ASP A 32 15.24 0.86 -0.01
N ASP A 33 14.17 0.15 0.36
CA ASP A 33 14.25 -1.23 0.85
C ASP A 33 14.23 -2.29 -0.26
N ASP A 34 14.01 -1.88 -1.52
CA ASP A 34 13.92 -2.80 -2.65
C ASP A 34 15.28 -3.32 -3.10
N TYR A 35 15.31 -4.57 -3.55
CA TYR A 35 16.50 -5.13 -4.18
C TYR A 35 16.61 -4.64 -5.63
N VAL A 36 17.75 -4.03 -5.94
CA VAL A 36 18.10 -3.50 -7.27
C VAL A 36 19.23 -4.31 -7.86
N ILE A 37 19.29 -4.30 -9.19
CA ILE A 37 20.30 -5.00 -9.99
C ILE A 37 21.24 -3.97 -10.60
N SER A 38 22.54 -4.23 -10.54
CA SER A 38 23.58 -3.40 -11.16
C SER A 38 23.28 -3.20 -12.65
N ASN A 39 23.47 -1.97 -13.12
CA ASN A 39 23.13 -1.50 -14.46
C ASN A 39 21.63 -1.47 -14.81
N GLY A 40 20.73 -1.81 -13.89
CA GLY A 40 19.30 -1.63 -14.09
C GLY A 40 18.89 -0.16 -14.05
N THR A 41 17.93 0.21 -14.90
CA THR A 41 17.30 1.53 -14.89
C THR A 41 15.98 1.47 -14.14
N TYR A 42 15.83 2.36 -13.17
CA TYR A 42 14.68 2.39 -12.27
C TYR A 42 14.15 3.82 -12.12
N LEU A 43 12.95 3.91 -11.60
CA LEU A 43 12.38 5.15 -11.12
C LEU A 43 12.34 5.14 -9.58
N ASN A 44 12.91 6.16 -8.96
CA ASN A 44 12.83 6.37 -7.51
C ASN A 44 12.53 7.85 -7.20
N LYS A 45 12.47 8.21 -5.91
CA LYS A 45 12.22 9.59 -5.45
C LYS A 45 13.21 10.64 -5.99
N TYR A 46 14.37 10.23 -6.50
CA TYR A 46 15.37 11.13 -7.08
C TYR A 46 15.25 11.29 -8.61
N GLY A 47 14.45 10.45 -9.28
CA GLY A 47 14.23 10.52 -10.72
C GLY A 47 14.44 9.18 -11.41
N ILE A 48 14.88 9.25 -12.67
CA ILE A 48 15.33 8.07 -13.42
C ILE A 48 16.79 7.82 -13.03
N VAL A 49 17.06 6.66 -12.47
CA VAL A 49 18.37 6.31 -11.91
C VAL A 49 18.89 5.00 -12.50
N LYS A 50 20.21 4.86 -12.53
CA LYS A 50 20.91 3.63 -12.85
C LYS A 50 21.81 3.26 -11.67
N PHE A 51 21.65 2.07 -11.11
CA PHE A 51 22.46 1.62 -9.96
C PHE A 51 23.79 1.03 -10.42
N ASP A 52 24.85 1.31 -9.67
CA ASP A 52 26.21 0.85 -9.98
C ASP A 52 26.46 -0.57 -9.47
N GLY A 53 25.75 -0.99 -8.41
CA GLY A 53 25.81 -2.32 -7.79
C GLY A 53 24.44 -3.00 -7.69
N SER A 54 24.46 -4.25 -7.21
CA SER A 54 23.24 -5.00 -6.83
C SER A 54 23.12 -5.05 -5.32
N GLY A 55 21.92 -4.96 -4.77
CA GLY A 55 21.69 -4.89 -3.33
C GLY A 55 20.41 -4.13 -2.97
N LYS A 56 20.24 -3.76 -1.70
CA LYS A 56 19.14 -2.87 -1.29
C LYS A 56 19.36 -1.46 -1.83
N ALA A 57 18.36 -0.87 -2.48
CA ALA A 57 18.46 0.41 -3.18
C ALA A 57 19.04 1.53 -2.32
N GLY A 58 18.62 1.64 -1.05
CA GLY A 58 19.11 2.65 -0.10
C GLY A 58 20.57 2.44 0.35
N SER A 59 21.18 1.30 0.02
CA SER A 59 22.57 0.96 0.35
C SER A 59 23.50 0.92 -0.88
N VAL A 60 22.99 1.20 -2.08
CA VAL A 60 23.73 1.09 -3.34
C VAL A 60 23.84 2.47 -3.99
N THR A 61 25.01 2.80 -4.51
CA THR A 61 25.22 4.05 -5.26
C THR A 61 24.49 4.02 -6.60
N PHE A 62 24.07 5.19 -7.06
CA PHE A 62 23.39 5.33 -8.33
C PHE A 62 23.80 6.61 -9.05
N THR A 63 23.72 6.54 -10.38
CA THR A 63 23.80 7.70 -11.26
C THR A 63 22.39 8.13 -11.65
N ARG A 64 22.06 9.41 -11.40
CA ARG A 64 20.81 10.00 -11.89
C ARG A 64 20.93 10.30 -13.39
N LEU A 65 20.08 9.65 -14.19
CA LEU A 65 20.04 9.83 -15.64
C LEU A 65 19.19 11.04 -16.04
N ALA A 66 18.06 11.25 -15.36
CA ALA A 66 17.15 12.35 -15.64
C ALA A 66 16.26 12.66 -14.43
N PRO A 67 15.75 13.90 -14.30
CA PRO A 67 14.65 14.17 -13.39
C PRO A 67 13.39 13.42 -13.83
N TYR A 68 12.60 12.99 -12.86
CA TYR A 68 11.23 12.54 -13.09
C TYR A 68 10.30 13.45 -12.31
N ILE A 69 9.30 14.00 -12.99
CA ILE A 69 8.25 14.79 -12.36
C ILE A 69 7.04 13.88 -12.28
N TYR A 70 6.59 13.61 -11.06
CA TYR A 70 5.40 12.79 -10.83
C TYR A 70 4.22 13.36 -11.61
N ASN A 71 3.42 12.47 -12.21
CA ASN A 71 2.28 12.81 -13.07
C ASN A 71 2.61 13.55 -14.39
N PHE A 72 3.89 13.77 -14.70
CA PHE A 72 4.27 14.33 -16.01
C PHE A 72 4.22 13.24 -17.08
N TYR A 73 3.43 13.48 -18.13
CA TYR A 73 3.31 12.53 -19.23
C TYR A 73 4.50 12.61 -20.20
N ASN A 74 5.21 11.49 -20.30
CA ASN A 74 6.25 11.27 -21.30
C ASN A 74 6.05 9.90 -21.97
N LYS A 75 5.85 9.88 -23.29
CA LYS A 75 5.59 8.66 -24.07
C LYS A 75 6.70 7.61 -23.98
N SER A 76 7.92 8.00 -23.67
CA SER A 76 9.08 7.10 -23.62
C SER A 76 9.12 6.25 -22.35
N PHE A 77 8.46 6.68 -21.27
CA PHE A 77 8.56 6.00 -19.97
C PHE A 77 7.32 6.10 -19.09
N THR A 78 6.21 6.65 -19.60
CA THR A 78 4.90 6.65 -18.93
C THR A 78 3.81 6.25 -19.91
N GLU A 79 2.71 5.73 -19.37
CA GLU A 79 1.48 5.48 -20.10
C GLU A 79 0.31 6.23 -19.48
N LYS A 80 -0.69 6.55 -20.30
CA LYS A 80 -2.01 6.96 -19.81
C LYS A 80 -2.96 5.80 -20.01
N TYR A 81 -3.78 5.52 -19.01
CA TYR A 81 -4.77 4.47 -19.09
C TYR A 81 -6.17 5.07 -19.31
N VAL A 82 -6.90 4.53 -20.27
CA VAL A 82 -8.31 4.86 -20.48
C VAL A 82 -9.07 3.54 -20.50
N SER A 83 -9.92 3.32 -19.49
CA SER A 83 -10.81 2.16 -19.46
C SER A 83 -11.77 2.23 -20.65
N LYS A 84 -12.04 1.07 -21.25
CA LYS A 84 -12.97 0.94 -22.38
C LYS A 84 -14.40 0.69 -21.92
N ASP A 85 -14.54 0.15 -20.72
CA ASP A 85 -15.81 -0.27 -20.15
C ASP A 85 -16.33 0.76 -19.15
N ASN A 86 -17.61 0.68 -18.82
CA ASN A 86 -18.20 1.54 -17.78
C ASN A 86 -18.03 0.95 -16.37
N PHE A 87 -17.90 -0.37 -16.23
CA PHE A 87 -17.74 -1.08 -14.95
C PHE A 87 -16.29 -1.34 -14.55
N TYR A 88 -16.01 -1.61 -13.28
CA TYR A 88 -14.65 -1.87 -12.78
C TYR A 88 -14.09 -3.21 -13.31
N ASP A 89 -13.26 -3.16 -14.34
CA ASP A 89 -12.70 -4.32 -15.03
C ASP A 89 -11.30 -4.74 -14.51
N SER A 90 -10.83 -5.92 -14.92
CA SER A 90 -9.51 -6.45 -14.53
C SER A 90 -8.34 -5.57 -15.01
N ASP A 91 -8.46 -4.93 -16.18
CA ASP A 91 -7.41 -4.08 -16.74
C ASP A 91 -7.24 -2.81 -15.89
N THR A 92 -8.36 -2.17 -15.53
CA THR A 92 -8.45 -1.00 -14.65
C THR A 92 -7.82 -1.33 -13.32
N HIS A 93 -8.12 -2.51 -12.80
CA HIS A 93 -7.60 -2.97 -11.53
C HIS A 93 -6.08 -3.18 -11.55
N GLU A 94 -5.52 -3.79 -12.58
CA GLU A 94 -4.06 -3.95 -12.72
C GLU A 94 -3.35 -2.60 -12.87
N LYS A 95 -3.95 -1.66 -13.58
CA LYS A 95 -3.42 -0.29 -13.72
C LYS A 95 -3.46 0.48 -12.40
N LEU A 96 -4.52 0.32 -11.61
CA LEU A 96 -4.56 0.82 -10.24
C LEU A 96 -3.42 0.23 -9.40
N GLY A 97 -3.17 -1.08 -9.47
CA GLY A 97 -2.05 -1.70 -8.76
C GLY A 97 -0.69 -1.14 -9.16
N ASN A 98 -0.46 -0.88 -10.46
CA ASN A 98 0.77 -0.25 -10.93
C ASN A 98 0.92 1.19 -10.42
N TYR A 99 -0.18 1.94 -10.43
CA TYR A 99 -0.23 3.28 -9.86
C TYR A 99 0.10 3.28 -8.37
N LEU A 100 -0.54 2.42 -7.56
CA LEU A 100 -0.33 2.38 -6.11
C LEU A 100 1.09 1.99 -5.74
N ARG A 101 1.69 1.03 -6.46
CA ARG A 101 3.10 0.66 -6.26
C ARG A 101 4.03 1.82 -6.62
N ALA A 102 3.80 2.50 -7.74
CA ALA A 102 4.58 3.68 -8.10
C ALA A 102 4.41 4.79 -7.05
N TYR A 103 3.19 5.02 -6.58
CA TYR A 103 2.91 6.01 -5.55
C TYR A 103 3.67 5.68 -4.25
N ARG A 104 3.62 4.43 -3.80
CA ARG A 104 4.42 3.93 -2.66
C ARG A 104 5.90 4.12 -2.88
N ASP A 105 6.44 3.67 -4.00
CA ASP A 105 7.90 3.65 -4.20
C ASP A 105 8.48 5.08 -4.35
N LEU A 106 7.69 6.03 -4.86
CA LEU A 106 8.13 7.42 -5.10
C LEU A 106 7.83 8.37 -3.95
N ASN A 107 6.69 8.18 -3.27
CA ASN A 107 6.22 9.08 -2.20
C ASN A 107 6.30 8.42 -0.82
N ASP A 108 6.65 7.13 -0.78
CA ASP A 108 6.83 6.36 0.46
C ASP A 108 5.52 6.29 1.29
N VAL A 109 4.39 6.19 0.58
CA VAL A 109 3.04 5.96 1.13
C VAL A 109 2.51 4.62 0.65
N ASP A 110 2.40 3.65 1.56
CA ASP A 110 1.94 2.31 1.21
C ASP A 110 0.41 2.14 1.33
N LEU A 111 -0.26 2.14 0.18
CA LEU A 111 -1.70 1.87 0.07
C LEU A 111 -2.00 0.43 -0.39
N MET A 112 -0.98 -0.40 -0.59
CA MET A 112 -1.14 -1.81 -0.97
C MET A 112 -1.93 -2.65 0.05
N PRO A 113 -1.95 -2.37 1.38
CA PRO A 113 -2.82 -3.08 2.32
C PRO A 113 -4.32 -3.02 1.97
N TYR A 114 -4.75 -1.97 1.25
CA TYR A 114 -6.14 -1.75 0.88
C TYR A 114 -6.50 -2.26 -0.52
N TYR A 115 -5.53 -2.80 -1.25
CA TYR A 115 -5.66 -3.24 -2.64
C TYR A 115 -5.42 -4.74 -2.74
N ASN A 116 -6.41 -5.48 -3.25
CA ASN A 116 -6.24 -6.87 -3.58
C ASN A 116 -5.39 -6.96 -4.85
N CYS A 117 -4.28 -7.69 -4.86
CA CYS A 117 -3.46 -7.88 -6.05
C CYS A 117 -4.07 -8.88 -7.04
N PHE A 118 -5.06 -9.67 -6.62
CA PHE A 118 -5.78 -10.56 -7.51
C PHE A 118 -6.73 -9.78 -8.44
N SER A 119 -6.42 -9.76 -9.73
CA SER A 119 -7.14 -8.99 -10.75
C SER A 119 -8.39 -9.65 -11.32
N TYR A 120 -8.92 -10.68 -10.66
CA TYR A 120 -10.02 -11.50 -11.18
C TYR A 120 -9.70 -12.18 -12.53
N ARG A 121 -8.42 -12.47 -12.80
CA ARG A 121 -8.00 -13.19 -14.00
C ARG A 121 -7.87 -14.69 -13.75
N PHE A 122 -8.65 -15.45 -14.52
CA PHE A 122 -8.57 -16.90 -14.61
C PHE A 122 -7.97 -17.30 -15.96
N LEU A 123 -7.16 -18.35 -15.96
CA LEU A 123 -6.59 -18.98 -17.14
C LEU A 123 -7.26 -20.35 -17.28
N ASP A 124 -8.02 -20.51 -18.36
CA ASP A 124 -8.80 -21.71 -18.69
C ASP A 124 -8.10 -22.62 -19.71
N TYR A 125 -7.03 -22.14 -20.35
CA TYR A 125 -6.26 -22.86 -21.35
C TYR A 125 -5.06 -23.61 -20.78
N LEU A 126 -4.84 -23.56 -19.46
CA LEU A 126 -3.76 -24.26 -18.78
C LEU A 126 -4.16 -24.72 -17.39
N HIS A 127 -3.42 -25.70 -16.87
CA HIS A 127 -3.45 -26.11 -15.47
C HIS A 127 -2.01 -26.40 -14.99
N LEU A 128 -1.81 -26.38 -13.68
CA LEU A 128 -0.55 -26.72 -13.02
C LEU A 128 -0.46 -28.22 -12.78
N ASP A 129 0.70 -28.79 -13.11
CA ASP A 129 0.98 -30.22 -12.98
C ASP A 129 2.44 -30.41 -12.59
N LYS A 130 2.66 -30.98 -11.40
CA LYS A 130 3.99 -31.23 -10.84
C LYS A 130 4.84 -32.17 -11.69
N SER A 131 4.20 -33.08 -12.43
CA SER A 131 4.90 -34.04 -13.27
C SER A 131 5.51 -33.41 -14.52
N GLN A 132 5.05 -32.22 -14.91
CA GLN A 132 5.60 -31.48 -16.05
C GLN A 132 6.90 -30.77 -15.67
N ILE A 133 7.88 -30.80 -16.57
CA ILE A 133 9.18 -30.14 -16.40
C ILE A 133 9.04 -28.63 -16.13
N ASN A 134 8.02 -27.98 -16.69
CA ASN A 134 7.79 -26.54 -16.48
C ASN A 134 6.68 -26.25 -15.46
N GLY A 135 6.08 -27.30 -14.86
CA GLY A 135 4.96 -27.19 -13.93
C GLY A 135 3.63 -26.76 -14.58
N VAL A 136 3.59 -26.56 -15.89
CA VAL A 136 2.42 -26.04 -16.61
C VAL A 136 2.05 -26.98 -17.74
N ASN A 137 0.79 -27.39 -17.77
CA ASN A 137 0.18 -28.18 -18.83
C ASN A 137 -0.83 -27.30 -19.60
N PHE A 138 -0.69 -27.21 -20.92
CA PHE A 138 -1.54 -26.39 -21.80
C PHE A 138 -2.76 -27.17 -22.27
N SER A 139 -3.63 -27.51 -21.33
CA SER A 139 -4.93 -28.05 -21.65
C SER A 139 -5.98 -27.46 -20.73
N HIS A 140 -7.19 -27.34 -21.27
CA HIS A 140 -8.37 -27.04 -20.49
C HIS A 140 -8.64 -28.15 -19.46
N SER A 141 -9.15 -27.78 -18.29
CA SER A 141 -9.58 -28.72 -17.25
C SER A 141 -10.77 -28.14 -16.50
N ASP A 142 -11.88 -28.87 -16.48
CA ASP A 142 -13.06 -28.50 -15.66
C ASP A 142 -12.82 -28.72 -14.15
N LEU A 143 -11.78 -29.50 -13.80
CA LEU A 143 -11.47 -29.86 -12.42
C LEU A 143 -10.80 -28.71 -11.65
N TYR A 144 -10.18 -27.78 -12.37
CA TYR A 144 -9.33 -26.76 -11.79
C TYR A 144 -9.60 -25.39 -12.40
N LYS A 145 -9.31 -24.35 -11.63
CA LYS A 145 -9.19 -22.98 -12.13
C LYS A 145 -7.79 -22.49 -11.79
N VAL A 146 -7.14 -21.83 -12.73
CA VAL A 146 -5.84 -21.19 -12.49
C VAL A 146 -6.01 -19.69 -12.41
N ILE A 147 -5.71 -19.15 -11.24
CA ILE A 147 -5.69 -17.72 -10.96
C ILE A 147 -4.34 -17.15 -11.40
N SER A 148 -4.33 -15.98 -12.04
CA SER A 148 -3.11 -15.24 -12.37
C SER A 148 -3.03 -13.96 -11.53
N VAL A 149 -1.98 -13.81 -10.74
CA VAL A 149 -1.74 -12.63 -9.89
C VAL A 149 -0.46 -11.92 -10.33
N PRO A 150 -0.51 -10.65 -10.74
CA PRO A 150 0.70 -9.87 -10.99
C PRO A 150 1.49 -9.67 -9.69
N ILE A 151 2.78 -10.02 -9.72
CA ILE A 151 3.68 -9.89 -8.56
C ILE A 151 4.99 -9.19 -8.97
N ARG A 152 5.79 -8.79 -7.99
CA ARG A 152 7.12 -8.20 -8.16
C ARG A 152 8.18 -9.04 -7.47
N PHE A 153 9.41 -8.97 -7.99
CA PHE A 153 10.55 -9.55 -7.32
C PHE A 153 10.81 -8.88 -5.98
N ASP A 154 11.28 -9.68 -5.03
CA ASP A 154 11.71 -9.26 -3.70
C ASP A 154 10.61 -8.66 -2.82
N LYS A 155 9.34 -8.73 -3.27
CA LYS A 155 8.16 -8.42 -2.47
C LYS A 155 7.54 -9.68 -1.89
N THR A 156 7.13 -9.59 -0.64
CA THR A 156 6.32 -10.63 0.02
C THR A 156 4.86 -10.40 -0.31
N TYR A 157 4.12 -11.48 -0.52
CA TYR A 157 2.68 -11.49 -0.72
C TYR A 157 2.03 -12.34 0.35
N SER A 158 0.96 -11.85 0.95
CA SER A 158 0.12 -12.60 1.88
C SER A 158 -1.17 -13.02 1.17
N ILE A 159 -1.39 -14.32 1.06
CA ILE A 159 -2.46 -14.94 0.28
C ILE A 159 -3.44 -15.60 1.24
N GLY A 160 -4.69 -15.14 1.21
CA GLY A 160 -5.83 -15.71 1.93
C GLY A 160 -6.78 -16.37 0.94
N ILE A 161 -6.92 -17.69 1.04
CA ILE A 161 -7.84 -18.48 0.22
C ILE A 161 -8.23 -19.76 0.98
N ASP A 162 -9.54 -20.05 1.04
CA ASP A 162 -10.06 -21.31 1.55
C ASP A 162 -10.05 -22.36 0.44
N SER A 163 -9.41 -23.50 0.67
CA SER A 163 -9.45 -24.62 -0.26
C SER A 163 -9.46 -25.96 0.47
N LEU A 164 -10.47 -26.79 0.16
CA LEU A 164 -10.56 -28.17 0.64
C LEU A 164 -9.61 -29.12 -0.07
N THR A 165 -9.05 -28.68 -1.21
CA THR A 165 -8.04 -29.43 -1.96
C THR A 165 -6.70 -28.71 -1.91
N PRO A 166 -5.60 -29.42 -2.17
CA PRO A 166 -4.30 -28.79 -2.27
C PRO A 166 -4.27 -27.67 -3.31
N LEU A 167 -3.49 -26.64 -3.00
CA LEU A 167 -3.21 -25.51 -3.89
C LEU A 167 -1.86 -25.73 -4.56
N LEU A 168 -1.78 -25.48 -5.86
CA LEU A 168 -0.50 -25.44 -6.56
C LEU A 168 -0.09 -24.01 -6.90
N PHE A 169 1.19 -23.71 -6.75
CA PHE A 169 1.78 -22.40 -7.01
C PHE A 169 2.89 -22.49 -8.05
N LYS A 170 2.92 -21.54 -8.99
CA LYS A 170 4.03 -21.40 -9.95
C LYS A 170 4.18 -19.96 -10.41
N SER A 171 5.38 -19.38 -10.26
CA SER A 171 5.71 -18.13 -10.94
C SER A 171 5.98 -18.36 -12.42
N VAL A 172 5.46 -17.47 -13.25
CA VAL A 172 5.61 -17.48 -14.71
C VAL A 172 5.87 -16.08 -15.26
N LEU A 173 6.50 -16.02 -16.43
CA LEU A 173 6.55 -14.81 -17.24
C LEU A 173 5.47 -14.93 -18.33
N ARG A 174 4.47 -14.06 -18.30
CA ARG A 174 3.36 -14.07 -19.26
C ARG A 174 2.93 -12.68 -19.67
N ASP A 175 2.41 -12.58 -20.88
CA ASP A 175 1.66 -11.43 -21.36
C ASP A 175 0.17 -11.78 -21.53
N LYS A 176 -0.56 -10.90 -22.22
CA LYS A 176 -1.97 -11.11 -22.53
C LYS A 176 -2.24 -12.26 -23.52
N PHE A 177 -1.22 -12.72 -24.25
CA PHE A 177 -1.33 -13.78 -25.25
C PHE A 177 -0.88 -15.16 -24.74
N GLY A 178 -0.15 -15.21 -23.61
CA GLY A 178 0.25 -16.47 -22.99
C GLY A 178 1.60 -16.36 -22.28
N LEU A 179 2.25 -17.50 -22.05
CA LEU A 179 3.60 -17.52 -21.51
C LEU A 179 4.60 -16.94 -22.52
N LEU A 180 5.58 -16.19 -22.01
CA LEU A 180 6.63 -15.63 -22.83
C LEU A 180 7.57 -16.73 -23.36
N VAL A 181 7.86 -16.67 -24.66
CA VAL A 181 8.79 -17.56 -25.34
C VAL A 181 9.93 -16.78 -25.99
N SER A 182 11.15 -17.28 -25.89
CA SER A 182 12.31 -16.84 -26.68
C SER A 182 12.60 -17.83 -27.80
N ARG A 183 13.14 -17.35 -28.91
CA ARG A 183 13.69 -18.23 -29.95
C ARG A 183 15.20 -18.29 -29.81
N ILE A 184 15.74 -19.48 -29.60
CA ILE A 184 17.19 -19.75 -29.60
C ILE A 184 17.40 -20.82 -30.67
N ASP A 185 18.26 -20.54 -31.65
CA ASP A 185 18.54 -21.45 -32.77
C ASP A 185 17.30 -21.93 -33.55
N GLY A 186 16.25 -21.08 -33.59
CA GLY A 186 14.98 -21.39 -34.23
C GLY A 186 13.98 -22.15 -33.36
N GLU A 187 14.41 -22.71 -32.22
CA GLU A 187 13.54 -23.41 -31.28
C GLU A 187 12.89 -22.45 -30.27
N LYS A 188 11.63 -22.72 -29.92
CA LYS A 188 10.90 -21.93 -28.93
C LYS A 188 11.21 -22.45 -27.52
N HIS A 189 11.86 -21.63 -26.72
CA HIS A 189 12.10 -21.89 -25.30
C HIS A 189 11.22 -20.99 -24.44
N GLN A 190 10.61 -21.56 -23.40
CA GLN A 190 9.85 -20.76 -22.43
C GLN A 190 10.81 -19.95 -21.57
N ILE A 191 10.63 -18.63 -21.52
CA ILE A 191 11.49 -17.74 -20.74
C ILE A 191 11.25 -17.94 -19.23
N THR A 192 10.08 -18.45 -18.85
CA THR A 192 9.73 -18.86 -17.49
C THR A 192 10.80 -19.73 -16.82
N ASN A 193 11.55 -20.53 -17.58
CA ASN A 193 12.60 -21.39 -17.03
C ASN A 193 13.75 -20.59 -16.38
N LEU A 194 13.93 -19.31 -16.74
CA LEU A 194 14.86 -18.42 -16.05
C LEU A 194 14.50 -18.24 -14.57
N LEU A 195 13.21 -18.36 -14.21
CA LEU A 195 12.76 -18.24 -12.83
C LEU A 195 13.20 -19.41 -11.95
N ASN A 196 13.66 -20.53 -12.52
CA ASN A 196 14.23 -21.64 -11.76
C ASN A 196 15.55 -21.25 -11.06
N SER A 197 16.19 -20.15 -11.50
CA SER A 197 17.35 -19.58 -10.81
C SER A 197 16.97 -18.76 -9.57
N CYS A 198 15.71 -18.36 -9.44
CA CYS A 198 15.25 -17.52 -8.34
C CYS A 198 15.02 -18.34 -7.06
N LYS A 199 15.22 -17.68 -5.92
CA LYS A 199 14.83 -18.22 -4.62
C LYS A 199 13.33 -17.99 -4.40
N ILE A 200 12.58 -19.06 -4.20
CA ILE A 200 11.16 -19.00 -3.83
C ILE A 200 11.05 -19.26 -2.33
N ILE A 201 10.33 -18.41 -1.60
CA ILE A 201 10.10 -18.54 -0.17
C ILE A 201 8.60 -18.66 0.04
N VAL A 202 8.16 -19.75 0.68
CA VAL A 202 6.77 -19.94 1.08
C VAL A 202 6.68 -20.21 2.57
N ASN A 203 5.90 -19.41 3.30
CA ASN A 203 5.76 -19.48 4.75
C ASN A 203 7.13 -19.48 5.48
N GLY A 204 8.06 -18.67 4.99
CA GLY A 204 9.43 -18.58 5.52
C GLY A 204 10.36 -19.74 5.13
N THR A 205 9.85 -20.76 4.45
CA THR A 205 10.64 -21.90 3.96
C THR A 205 11.11 -21.64 2.55
N GLU A 206 12.42 -21.74 2.32
CA GLU A 206 12.98 -21.68 0.97
C GLU A 206 12.69 -22.97 0.20
N ILE A 207 12.16 -22.83 -1.00
CA ILE A 207 11.88 -23.91 -1.93
C ILE A 207 12.86 -23.78 -3.07
N THR A 208 13.77 -24.73 -3.17
CA THR A 208 14.70 -24.82 -4.29
C THR A 208 14.14 -25.76 -5.35
N ASN A 209 14.17 -25.34 -6.61
CA ASN A 209 14.13 -26.25 -7.76
C ASN A 209 12.83 -27.03 -8.01
N GLU A 210 11.67 -26.54 -7.54
CA GLU A 210 10.39 -27.21 -7.80
C GLU A 210 9.67 -26.67 -9.04
N ASN A 211 9.16 -27.60 -9.86
CA ASN A 211 8.34 -27.28 -11.03
C ASN A 211 7.03 -26.59 -10.62
N CYS A 212 6.41 -27.06 -9.53
CA CYS A 212 5.26 -26.47 -8.86
C CYS A 212 5.33 -26.77 -7.37
N TYR A 213 4.98 -25.78 -6.55
CA TYR A 213 4.88 -25.97 -5.11
C TYR A 213 3.43 -26.32 -4.72
N GLU A 214 3.24 -27.21 -3.74
CA GLU A 214 1.93 -27.58 -3.24
C GLU A 214 1.75 -27.23 -1.77
N ILE A 215 0.58 -26.72 -1.45
CA ILE A 215 0.11 -26.54 -0.07
C ILE A 215 -1.09 -27.46 0.11
N VAL A 216 -0.95 -28.47 0.97
CA VAL A 216 -1.90 -29.59 1.13
C VAL A 216 -3.31 -29.11 1.48
N SER A 217 -3.43 -28.06 2.28
CA SER A 217 -4.69 -27.37 2.51
C SER A 217 -4.45 -25.99 3.10
N SER A 218 -5.35 -25.06 2.81
CA SER A 218 -5.41 -23.76 3.47
C SER A 218 -6.84 -23.49 3.88
N ASN A 219 -7.03 -23.21 5.17
CA ASN A 219 -8.20 -22.50 5.65
C ASN A 219 -7.87 -21.00 5.59
N TYR A 220 -8.85 -20.11 5.51
CA TYR A 220 -8.67 -18.66 5.41
C TYR A 220 -7.87 -18.09 6.58
N GLY A 221 -7.87 -18.81 7.72
CA GLY A 221 -7.03 -18.52 8.88
C GLY A 221 -5.55 -18.88 8.73
N SER A 222 -5.15 -19.53 7.63
CA SER A 222 -3.77 -19.89 7.30
C SER A 222 -3.29 -19.04 6.13
N ILE A 223 -2.83 -17.82 6.45
CA ILE A 223 -2.23 -16.92 5.47
C ILE A 223 -0.98 -17.58 4.89
N ILE A 224 -0.93 -17.66 3.56
CA ILE A 224 0.23 -18.15 2.83
C ILE A 224 1.11 -16.95 2.48
N HIS A 225 2.36 -16.97 2.92
CA HIS A 225 3.34 -15.97 2.55
C HIS A 225 4.12 -16.46 1.35
N TYR A 226 4.16 -15.68 0.28
CA TYR A 226 4.86 -16.00 -0.96
C TYR A 226 5.86 -14.89 -1.30
N LYS A 227 7.11 -15.25 -1.60
CA LYS A 227 8.12 -14.32 -2.14
C LYS A 227 8.95 -15.01 -3.19
N ILE A 228 9.22 -14.32 -4.30
CA ILE A 228 10.24 -14.71 -5.27
C ILE A 228 11.37 -13.68 -5.23
N SER A 229 12.60 -14.13 -5.04
CA SER A 229 13.76 -13.27 -4.81
C SER A 229 14.84 -13.43 -5.87
N LEU A 230 15.46 -12.31 -6.24
CA LEU A 230 16.63 -12.26 -7.13
C LEU A 230 17.96 -12.32 -6.36
N GLU A 231 17.92 -12.43 -5.05
CA GLU A 231 19.13 -12.59 -4.22
C GLU A 231 19.89 -13.86 -4.63
N GLY A 232 21.19 -13.72 -4.93
CA GLY A 232 22.05 -14.82 -5.37
C GLY A 232 21.91 -15.22 -6.85
N VAL A 233 20.98 -14.63 -7.61
CA VAL A 233 20.86 -14.87 -9.06
C VAL A 233 22.02 -14.20 -9.80
N GLU A 234 22.58 -14.87 -10.81
CA GLU A 234 23.61 -14.30 -11.67
C GLU A 234 23.15 -12.95 -12.24
N ASN A 235 23.99 -11.92 -12.14
CA ASN A 235 23.60 -10.53 -12.45
C ASN A 235 23.03 -10.37 -13.88
N SER A 236 23.56 -11.09 -14.86
CA SER A 236 23.09 -11.06 -16.26
C SER A 236 21.65 -11.57 -16.39
N ILE A 237 21.32 -12.66 -15.68
CA ILE A 237 19.99 -13.27 -15.62
C ILE A 237 19.06 -12.40 -14.79
N ALA A 238 19.50 -11.93 -13.62
CA ALA A 238 18.72 -11.08 -12.73
C ALA A 238 18.29 -9.78 -13.42
N LEU A 239 19.19 -9.16 -14.19
CA LEU A 239 18.89 -7.94 -14.96
C LEU A 239 17.85 -8.22 -16.04
N LYS A 240 17.99 -9.35 -16.76
CA LYS A 240 17.01 -9.78 -17.76
C LYS A 240 15.63 -10.04 -17.15
N LEU A 241 15.58 -10.73 -16.01
CA LEU A 241 14.35 -10.99 -15.27
C LEU A 241 13.71 -9.70 -14.78
N LYS A 242 14.48 -8.78 -14.20
CA LYS A 242 13.96 -7.50 -13.70
C LYS A 242 13.38 -6.64 -14.82
N ASN A 243 14.00 -6.63 -16.00
CA ASN A 243 13.46 -5.96 -17.19
C ASN A 243 12.14 -6.58 -17.69
N MET A 244 11.87 -7.83 -17.32
CA MET A 244 10.66 -8.57 -17.64
C MET A 244 9.65 -8.61 -16.47
N GLU A 245 9.89 -7.91 -15.37
CA GLU A 245 9.05 -7.96 -14.16
C GLU A 245 7.58 -7.62 -14.43
N LYS A 246 7.28 -6.75 -15.40
CA LYS A 246 5.89 -6.43 -15.80
C LYS A 246 5.10 -7.63 -16.34
N TYR A 247 5.79 -8.71 -16.70
CA TYR A 247 5.20 -9.97 -17.14
C TYR A 247 5.18 -11.03 -16.04
N LEU A 248 5.78 -10.75 -14.88
CA LEU A 248 5.86 -11.70 -13.77
C LEU A 248 4.49 -11.87 -13.11
N ASN A 249 4.02 -13.11 -13.10
CA ASN A 249 2.76 -13.50 -12.48
C ASN A 249 2.99 -14.71 -11.58
N LEU A 250 2.23 -14.79 -10.48
CA LEU A 250 2.03 -15.99 -9.70
C LEU A 250 0.76 -16.69 -10.21
N LEU A 251 0.91 -17.93 -10.65
CA LEU A 251 -0.20 -18.83 -10.91
C LEU A 251 -0.58 -19.57 -9.64
N ILE A 252 -1.88 -19.59 -9.32
CA ILE A 252 -2.45 -20.32 -8.19
C ILE A 252 -3.54 -21.23 -8.72
N GLN A 253 -3.34 -22.54 -8.63
CA GLN A 253 -4.35 -23.52 -9.00
C GLN A 253 -5.25 -23.85 -7.80
N VAL A 254 -6.55 -23.78 -8.03
CA VAL A 254 -7.60 -24.14 -7.08
C VAL A 254 -8.55 -25.16 -7.71
N ASN A 255 -9.35 -25.84 -6.89
CA ASN A 255 -10.46 -26.65 -7.40
C ASN A 255 -11.42 -25.80 -8.25
N GLY A 256 -11.92 -26.35 -9.36
CA GLY A 256 -12.86 -25.66 -10.25
C GLY A 256 -14.17 -25.24 -9.56
N ASN A 257 -14.58 -25.96 -8.51
CA ASN A 257 -15.75 -25.66 -7.69
C ASN A 257 -15.44 -24.76 -6.49
N ASN A 258 -14.21 -24.26 -6.33
CA ASN A 258 -13.86 -23.33 -5.25
C ASN A 258 -14.67 -22.03 -5.41
N LYS A 259 -15.45 -21.68 -4.37
CA LYS A 259 -16.29 -20.47 -4.28
C LYS A 259 -15.78 -19.48 -3.23
N SER A 260 -14.64 -19.77 -2.62
CA SER A 260 -14.04 -18.97 -1.57
C SER A 260 -13.61 -17.61 -2.12
N ALA A 261 -13.62 -16.58 -1.25
CA ALA A 261 -12.94 -15.34 -1.58
C ALA A 261 -11.44 -15.60 -1.81
N ILE A 262 -10.84 -14.80 -2.68
CA ILE A 262 -9.40 -14.82 -2.96
C ILE A 262 -8.85 -13.45 -2.61
N THR A 263 -8.01 -13.38 -1.59
CA THR A 263 -7.33 -12.15 -1.20
C THR A 263 -5.83 -12.35 -1.33
N VAL A 264 -5.18 -11.45 -2.09
CA VAL A 264 -3.72 -11.43 -2.22
C VAL A 264 -3.24 -10.02 -1.92
N LEU A 265 -2.52 -9.82 -0.83
CA LEU A 265 -1.98 -8.50 -0.47
C LEU A 265 -0.47 -8.48 -0.67
N GLU A 266 0.05 -7.39 -1.22
CA GLU A 266 1.50 -7.13 -1.23
C GLU A 266 1.91 -6.63 0.16
N GLY A 267 2.80 -7.37 0.82
CA GLY A 267 3.22 -7.18 2.20
C GLY A 267 3.19 -8.47 3.02
N ASP A 268 3.86 -8.43 4.18
CA ASP A 268 3.79 -9.49 5.19
C ASP A 268 2.76 -9.10 6.27
N TYR A 269 1.64 -9.81 6.27
CA TYR A 269 0.52 -9.60 7.19
C TYR A 269 0.39 -10.72 8.23
N SER A 270 1.45 -11.48 8.51
CA SER A 270 1.49 -12.60 9.46
C SER A 270 1.06 -12.21 10.89
N ASN A 271 1.44 -11.01 11.34
CA ASN A 271 1.15 -10.52 12.69
C ASN A 271 -0.23 -9.88 12.85
N SER A 272 -0.94 -9.64 11.74
CA SER A 272 -2.28 -9.03 11.76
C SER A 272 -3.24 -9.94 12.53
N TYR A 273 -3.28 -11.24 12.20
CA TYR A 273 -4.26 -12.18 12.74
C TYR A 273 -4.18 -12.38 14.27
N LYS A 274 -2.98 -12.26 14.88
CA LYS A 274 -2.80 -12.47 16.33
C LYS A 274 -3.33 -11.32 17.19
N THR A 275 -3.48 -10.12 16.63
CA THR A 275 -3.82 -8.93 17.43
C THR A 275 -5.34 -8.69 17.52
N TYR A 276 -6.14 -9.29 16.63
CA TYR A 276 -7.59 -9.01 16.53
C TYR A 276 -8.47 -9.79 17.50
N ASN A 277 -8.03 -10.95 17.98
CA ASN A 277 -8.78 -11.67 19.02
C ASN A 277 -8.83 -10.91 20.37
N VAL A 278 -8.10 -9.79 20.51
CA VAL A 278 -8.06 -8.98 21.74
C VAL A 278 -8.88 -7.67 21.62
N TYR A 279 -9.25 -7.23 20.41
CA TYR A 279 -10.01 -5.98 20.20
C TYR A 279 -11.31 -6.20 19.43
N ASN A 280 -12.11 -7.17 19.86
CA ASN A 280 -13.57 -7.04 19.76
C ASN A 280 -14.01 -5.94 20.75
N MET A 281 -13.69 -4.67 20.46
CA MET A 281 -14.36 -3.56 21.12
C MET A 281 -15.79 -3.53 20.59
N ASP A 282 -16.70 -4.01 21.43
CA ASP A 282 -18.13 -3.95 21.25
C ASP A 282 -18.59 -2.49 21.09
N PHE A 283 -18.65 -2.03 19.83
CA PHE A 283 -19.14 -0.70 19.46
C PHE A 283 -20.60 -0.46 19.90
N ARG A 284 -21.32 -1.47 20.39
CA ARG A 284 -22.69 -1.31 20.90
C ARG A 284 -22.73 -0.70 22.32
N ASN A 285 -21.66 -0.79 23.11
CA ASN A 285 -21.65 -0.26 24.48
C ASN A 285 -21.35 1.25 24.59
N LEU A 286 -20.91 1.90 23.51
CA LEU A 286 -20.72 3.36 23.48
C LEU A 286 -22.02 4.15 23.31
N LYS A 287 -23.12 3.50 22.93
CA LYS A 287 -24.45 4.16 22.89
C LYS A 287 -25.14 4.19 24.25
N ASN A 288 -24.80 3.28 25.17
CA ASN A 288 -25.52 3.13 26.44
C ASN A 288 -24.85 3.85 27.63
N THR A 289 -23.68 4.47 27.46
CA THR A 289 -22.99 5.22 28.53
C THR A 289 -23.31 6.72 28.55
N LYS A 290 -24.27 7.19 27.74
CA LYS A 290 -24.77 8.59 27.77
C LYS A 290 -26.14 8.78 28.43
N GLN A 291 -26.64 7.79 29.17
CA GLN A 291 -27.84 7.91 29.99
C GLN A 291 -27.58 7.45 31.43
N SER A 292 -26.84 8.25 32.19
CA SER A 292 -26.99 8.39 33.65
C SER A 292 -25.98 9.43 34.14
N ASN A 293 -26.41 10.68 34.19
CA ASN A 293 -26.30 11.55 35.37
C ASN A 293 -26.88 12.93 35.05
N ALA A 294 -27.74 13.37 35.94
CA ALA A 294 -28.71 14.43 35.77
C ALA A 294 -28.10 15.84 35.87
N PHE A 295 -28.68 16.74 35.08
CA PHE A 295 -28.92 18.18 35.28
C PHE A 295 -28.15 18.92 36.40
N ARG A 296 -27.27 19.83 35.97
CA ARG A 296 -27.16 21.19 36.55
C ARG A 296 -27.19 22.20 35.40
N THR A 297 -28.11 23.14 35.45
CA THR A 297 -28.24 24.24 34.48
C THR A 297 -27.20 25.32 34.74
N LYS A 298 -26.86 26.05 33.68
CA LYS A 298 -25.73 26.97 33.59
C LYS A 298 -25.88 28.26 34.42
N GLU A 299 -27.04 28.48 35.04
CA GLU A 299 -27.30 29.65 35.88
C GLU A 299 -26.78 29.51 37.33
N ASP A 300 -26.56 28.31 37.85
CA ASP A 300 -26.10 28.13 39.26
C ASP A 300 -24.57 28.32 39.45
N VAL A 301 -23.80 28.44 38.37
CA VAL A 301 -22.32 28.57 38.42
C VAL A 301 -21.86 30.03 38.44
N ILE A 302 -22.74 30.97 38.09
CA ILE A 302 -22.37 32.38 37.93
C ILE A 302 -22.39 33.13 39.28
N ASP A 303 -23.19 32.69 40.26
CA ASP A 303 -23.27 33.33 41.57
C ASP A 303 -22.10 33.00 42.52
N ASP A 304 -21.40 31.87 42.30
CA ASP A 304 -20.22 31.48 43.09
C ASP A 304 -18.93 32.19 42.64
N ILE A 305 -18.87 32.62 41.37
CA ILE A 305 -17.67 33.27 40.78
C ILE A 305 -17.66 34.78 41.07
N VAL A 306 -18.82 35.41 41.28
CA VAL A 306 -18.91 36.85 41.54
C VAL A 306 -18.56 37.22 43.00
N ASN A 307 -18.57 36.26 43.94
CA ASN A 307 -18.35 36.52 45.36
C ASN A 307 -16.93 36.20 45.91
N SER A 308 -15.94 35.97 45.04
CA SER A 308 -14.56 35.68 45.49
C SER A 308 -13.50 36.52 44.79
N ASN A 309 -13.56 37.84 45.01
CA ASN A 309 -12.43 38.75 44.81
C ASN A 309 -11.63 38.88 46.11
N SER A 310 -10.38 38.39 46.14
CA SER A 310 -9.27 39.15 46.74
C SER A 310 -7.91 38.63 46.28
N ASN A 311 -7.19 39.51 45.57
CA ASN A 311 -5.74 39.72 45.53
C ASN A 311 -4.82 38.49 45.45
N PHE A 312 -4.11 38.31 44.33
CA PHE A 312 -2.67 37.98 44.39
C PHE A 312 -1.94 38.36 43.08
N THR A 313 -0.77 38.96 43.26
CA THR A 313 0.09 39.64 42.27
C THR A 313 0.98 38.70 41.47
N TYR A 314 1.28 39.10 40.23
CA TYR A 314 2.27 38.48 39.33
C TYR A 314 3.70 38.73 39.81
N SER A 315 4.47 37.68 40.16
CA SER A 315 5.91 37.57 39.83
C SER A 315 6.45 36.16 40.10
N ASN A 316 7.28 35.67 39.17
CA ASN A 316 8.26 34.57 39.27
C ASN A 316 7.75 33.12 39.37
N MET A 317 8.00 32.33 38.32
CA MET A 317 8.85 31.10 38.36
C MET A 317 8.88 30.42 36.99
N PHE A 318 9.99 30.61 36.26
CA PHE A 318 10.52 29.56 35.38
C PHE A 318 11.22 28.57 36.31
N ASP A 319 10.73 27.34 36.37
CA ASP A 319 11.46 26.24 37.00
C ASP A 319 11.61 25.09 36.00
N SER A 320 12.85 24.62 35.88
CA SER A 320 13.41 23.85 34.77
C SER A 320 13.41 22.34 35.03
N THR A 321 12.34 21.81 35.60
CA THR A 321 12.27 20.39 36.04
C THR A 321 11.50 19.47 35.10
N SER A 322 10.97 19.97 33.98
CA SER A 322 10.17 19.18 33.01
C SER A 322 10.96 18.59 31.83
N THR A 323 12.24 18.95 31.66
CA THR A 323 13.06 18.50 30.51
C THR A 323 13.77 17.16 30.73
N SER A 324 13.94 16.70 31.97
CA SER A 324 14.63 15.42 32.25
C SER A 324 13.72 14.20 32.09
N SER A 325 12.41 14.33 32.33
CA SER A 325 11.43 13.24 32.13
C SER A 325 11.05 13.04 30.66
N PHE A 326 11.16 14.09 29.82
CA PHE A 326 10.88 13.98 28.39
C PHE A 326 11.98 13.24 27.63
N ASN A 327 13.25 13.48 27.94
CA ASN A 327 14.36 12.77 27.30
C ASN A 327 14.37 11.27 27.65
N ALA A 328 13.98 10.90 28.88
CA ALA A 328 13.80 9.49 29.27
C ALA A 328 12.59 8.81 28.60
N TYR A 329 11.57 9.58 28.21
CA TYR A 329 10.40 9.08 27.48
C TYR A 329 10.67 8.94 25.97
N VAL A 330 11.46 9.86 25.40
CA VAL A 330 11.86 9.84 23.97
C VAL A 330 12.87 8.73 23.68
N ASP A 331 13.77 8.41 24.61
CA ASP A 331 14.70 7.28 24.47
C ASP A 331 14.00 5.90 24.57
N SER A 332 12.73 5.86 24.98
CA SER A 332 11.94 4.63 25.04
C SER A 332 11.25 4.24 23.72
N PHE A 333 11.22 5.13 22.73
CA PHE A 333 10.68 4.84 21.39
C PHE A 333 11.70 4.06 20.56
N SER A 334 11.75 2.74 20.80
CA SER A 334 12.59 1.83 20.04
C SER A 334 11.98 1.57 18.65
N LYS A 335 12.78 0.98 17.75
CA LYS A 335 12.35 0.48 16.42
C LYS A 335 11.06 -0.36 16.43
N SER A 336 10.61 -0.85 17.60
CA SER A 336 9.33 -1.52 17.78
C SER A 336 8.09 -0.68 17.44
N ASP A 337 8.17 0.66 17.54
CA ASP A 337 6.97 1.51 17.42
C ASP A 337 6.60 1.90 16.00
N LEU A 338 7.55 1.84 15.05
CA LEU A 338 7.25 1.94 13.62
C LEU A 338 6.38 0.76 13.13
N ASN A 339 6.55 -0.43 13.71
CA ASN A 339 5.67 -1.56 13.45
C ASN A 339 4.27 -1.39 14.08
N ASN A 340 4.12 -0.53 15.09
CA ASN A 340 2.82 -0.24 15.73
C ASN A 340 2.01 0.86 15.00
N LYS A 341 2.63 1.74 14.20
CA LYS A 341 1.88 2.73 13.41
C LYS A 341 1.03 2.10 12.29
N ASN A 342 1.54 1.06 11.64
CA ASN A 342 0.76 0.29 10.64
C ASN A 342 -0.40 -0.51 11.25
N ARG A 343 -0.41 -0.72 12.58
CA ARG A 343 -1.44 -1.52 13.28
C ARG A 343 -2.80 -0.83 13.33
N PHE A 344 -2.85 0.50 13.45
CA PHE A 344 -4.10 1.26 13.50
C PHE A 344 -4.83 1.36 12.15
N LEU A 345 -4.13 1.10 11.05
CA LEU A 345 -4.70 1.06 9.69
C LEU A 345 -5.38 -0.27 9.35
N LEU A 346 -5.19 -1.29 10.20
CA LEU A 346 -5.72 -2.63 10.01
C LEU A 346 -7.11 -2.82 10.67
N ASP A 347 -7.53 -1.93 11.60
CA ASP A 347 -8.69 -2.19 12.45
C ASP A 347 -10.01 -2.09 11.65
N GLY A 348 -10.60 -3.25 11.33
CA GLY A 348 -11.99 -3.44 10.92
C GLY A 348 -12.31 -3.32 9.42
N VAL A 349 -11.31 -3.22 8.54
CA VAL A 349 -11.53 -3.10 7.07
C VAL A 349 -10.46 -3.82 6.23
N SER A 350 -9.69 -4.72 6.83
CA SER A 350 -8.66 -5.49 6.12
C SER A 350 -9.32 -6.47 5.14
N LEU A 351 -8.83 -6.51 3.90
CA LEU A 351 -9.29 -7.47 2.88
C LEU A 351 -9.06 -8.94 3.30
N LEU A 352 -8.14 -9.18 4.25
CA LEU A 352 -7.86 -10.52 4.80
C LEU A 352 -8.86 -10.95 5.91
N GLU A 353 -9.59 -10.00 6.49
CA GLU A 353 -10.57 -10.28 7.56
C GLU A 353 -11.96 -10.58 7.02
N ILE A 354 -12.18 -10.29 5.74
CA ILE A 354 -13.44 -10.57 5.10
C ILE A 354 -13.51 -12.07 4.81
N GLY A 355 -14.03 -12.85 5.77
CA GLY A 355 -14.48 -14.23 5.55
C GLY A 355 -15.70 -14.32 4.62
N ALA A 356 -15.78 -13.45 3.62
CA ALA A 356 -16.87 -13.42 2.67
C ALA A 356 -16.76 -14.56 1.68
N THR A 357 -17.91 -14.97 1.18
CA THR A 357 -18.05 -15.78 -0.03
C THR A 357 -17.73 -15.01 -1.31
N GLU A 358 -17.26 -13.77 -1.20
CA GLU A 358 -17.10 -12.84 -2.32
C GLU A 358 -15.70 -12.22 -2.31
N THR A 359 -15.11 -12.15 -3.50
CA THR A 359 -13.83 -11.48 -3.71
C THR A 359 -14.04 -9.99 -3.95
N PHE A 360 -13.31 -9.16 -3.21
CA PHE A 360 -13.31 -7.71 -3.38
C PHE A 360 -12.02 -7.22 -4.04
N ALA A 361 -12.13 -6.18 -4.86
CA ALA A 361 -11.00 -5.56 -5.54
C ALA A 361 -10.18 -4.68 -4.60
N PHE A 362 -10.85 -3.86 -3.78
CA PHE A 362 -10.19 -3.00 -2.79
C PHE A 362 -11.15 -2.57 -1.69
N SER A 363 -10.56 -2.12 -0.58
CA SER A 363 -11.27 -1.54 0.57
C SER A 363 -11.69 -0.10 0.28
N ASN A 364 -12.85 0.33 0.80
CA ASN A 364 -13.28 1.73 0.68
C ASN A 364 -12.28 2.71 1.30
N ARG A 365 -11.45 2.26 2.26
CA ARG A 365 -10.35 3.07 2.81
C ARG A 365 -9.38 3.55 1.73
N LEU A 366 -9.19 2.76 0.67
CA LEU A 366 -8.39 3.18 -0.47
C LEU A 366 -9.00 4.41 -1.15
N VAL A 367 -10.29 4.38 -1.45
CA VAL A 367 -10.98 5.49 -2.14
C VAL A 367 -11.06 6.71 -1.24
N GLU A 368 -11.38 6.53 0.05
CA GLU A 368 -11.34 7.60 1.04
C GLU A 368 -9.97 8.28 1.07
N TYR A 369 -8.89 7.49 1.12
CA TYR A 369 -7.54 8.04 1.07
C TYR A 369 -7.28 8.81 -0.23
N LEU A 370 -7.61 8.22 -1.38
CA LEU A 370 -7.34 8.82 -2.68
C LEU A 370 -8.15 10.12 -2.87
N LEU A 371 -9.41 10.17 -2.44
CA LEU A 371 -10.25 11.38 -2.48
C LEU A 371 -9.75 12.50 -1.57
N LEU A 372 -9.10 12.16 -0.46
CA LEU A 372 -8.63 13.16 0.50
C LEU A 372 -7.22 13.67 0.18
N ASN A 373 -6.41 12.86 -0.52
CA ASN A 373 -4.97 13.11 -0.63
C ASN A 373 -4.44 13.15 -2.06
N VAL A 374 -5.20 12.73 -3.08
CA VAL A 374 -4.78 12.88 -4.48
C VAL A 374 -5.33 14.18 -5.03
N VAL A 375 -4.54 15.25 -4.85
CA VAL A 375 -4.78 16.51 -5.56
C VAL A 375 -4.63 16.23 -7.06
N ASP A 376 -5.73 16.27 -7.80
CA ASP A 376 -5.70 16.20 -9.26
C ASP A 376 -5.64 17.61 -9.88
N SER A 377 -5.44 17.69 -11.19
CA SER A 377 -5.33 18.97 -11.89
C SER A 377 -6.65 19.76 -11.97
N MET A 378 -7.75 19.22 -11.44
CA MET A 378 -9.07 19.85 -11.41
C MET A 378 -9.42 20.40 -10.02
N GLU A 379 -8.72 20.01 -8.95
CA GLU A 379 -8.94 20.53 -7.61
C GLU A 379 -8.16 21.83 -7.36
N THR A 380 -8.89 22.92 -7.11
CA THR A 380 -8.32 23.98 -6.27
C THR A 380 -8.26 23.43 -4.85
N ILE A 381 -7.11 23.50 -4.20
CA ILE A 381 -6.97 22.97 -2.83
C ILE A 381 -7.80 23.76 -1.79
N ASP A 382 -8.56 24.76 -2.21
CA ASP A 382 -9.44 25.59 -1.38
C ASP A 382 -10.43 24.73 -0.59
N ASP A 383 -10.99 23.67 -1.18
CA ASP A 383 -11.92 22.79 -0.48
C ASP A 383 -11.22 21.92 0.58
N ASN A 384 -9.99 21.49 0.31
CA ASN A 384 -9.17 20.74 1.25
C ASN A 384 -8.67 21.65 2.39
N ILE A 385 -8.27 22.88 2.09
CA ILE A 385 -7.95 23.93 3.07
C ILE A 385 -9.18 24.20 3.96
N THR A 386 -10.35 24.41 3.35
CA THR A 386 -11.61 24.68 4.08
C THR A 386 -11.96 23.51 5.00
N ARG A 387 -11.78 22.27 4.54
CA ARG A 387 -12.03 21.06 5.32
C ARG A 387 -11.08 20.97 6.53
N VAL A 388 -9.79 21.20 6.34
CA VAL A 388 -8.80 21.20 7.43
C VAL A 388 -9.08 22.35 8.41
N GLN A 389 -9.35 23.57 7.91
CA GLN A 389 -9.73 24.71 8.74
C GLN A 389 -10.98 24.39 9.57
N LYS A 390 -11.99 23.75 8.99
CA LYS A 390 -13.19 23.32 9.71
C LYS A 390 -12.90 22.28 10.79
N ILE A 391 -12.03 21.30 10.51
CA ILE A 391 -11.61 20.27 11.48
C ILE A 391 -10.84 20.89 12.64
N LEU A 392 -9.93 21.82 12.35
CA LEU A 392 -9.10 22.53 13.32
C LEU A 392 -9.80 23.73 13.96
N LYS A 393 -11.04 24.02 13.55
CA LYS A 393 -11.82 25.23 13.93
C LYS A 393 -11.04 26.54 13.71
N LEU A 394 -10.28 26.61 12.63
CA LEU A 394 -9.61 27.83 12.20
C LEU A 394 -10.60 28.68 11.40
N ASP A 395 -10.50 30.00 11.54
CA ASP A 395 -11.23 30.94 10.68
C ASP A 395 -10.83 30.73 9.20
N ASN A 396 -11.74 31.00 8.27
CA ASN A 396 -11.48 30.89 6.83
C ASN A 396 -10.35 31.86 6.43
N ARG A 397 -9.15 31.34 6.14
CA ARG A 397 -7.96 32.15 5.77
C ARG A 397 -7.61 32.09 4.29
N HIS A 398 -8.61 31.94 3.42
CA HIS A 398 -8.42 31.92 1.96
C HIS A 398 -7.65 33.14 1.43
N ASP A 399 -7.76 34.27 2.12
CA ASP A 399 -7.15 35.55 1.71
C ASP A 399 -5.63 35.61 2.01
N VAL A 400 -5.13 34.76 2.92
CA VAL A 400 -3.74 34.78 3.43
C VAL A 400 -2.96 33.54 2.98
N ILE A 401 -3.68 32.47 2.68
CA ILE A 401 -3.12 31.17 2.33
C ILE A 401 -3.40 30.95 0.85
N PRO A 402 -2.38 30.99 -0.03
CA PRO A 402 -2.62 30.78 -1.45
C PRO A 402 -3.29 29.43 -1.68
N SER A 403 -4.16 29.37 -2.70
CA SER A 403 -4.82 28.17 -3.26
C SER A 403 -3.85 27.13 -3.83
N VAL A 404 -2.64 27.06 -3.29
CA VAL A 404 -1.53 26.20 -3.68
C VAL A 404 -0.94 25.59 -2.41
N TRP A 405 -0.65 24.29 -2.43
CA TRP A 405 -0.22 23.50 -1.28
C TRP A 405 1.24 23.82 -0.91
N SER A 406 1.45 25.03 -0.39
CA SER A 406 2.75 25.66 -0.13
C SER A 406 3.32 25.32 1.25
N ASP A 407 4.63 25.45 1.41
CA ASP A 407 5.32 25.18 2.68
C ASP A 407 4.78 26.04 3.83
N LEU A 408 4.40 27.28 3.52
CA LEU A 408 3.80 28.21 4.48
C LEU A 408 2.45 27.72 5.01
N LEU A 409 1.60 27.19 4.10
CA LEU A 409 0.31 26.61 4.46
C LEU A 409 0.49 25.39 5.36
N ARG A 410 1.40 24.49 5.00
CA ARG A 410 1.66 23.26 5.74
C ARG A 410 2.21 23.54 7.14
N CYS A 411 3.19 24.44 7.26
CA CYS A 411 3.74 24.88 8.55
C CYS A 411 2.67 25.54 9.45
N THR A 412 1.77 26.31 8.86
CA THR A 412 0.66 26.97 9.57
C THR A 412 -0.32 25.95 10.13
N LEU A 413 -0.77 25.00 9.30
CA LEU A 413 -1.69 23.94 9.72
C LEU A 413 -1.07 23.04 10.81
N TYR A 414 0.21 22.70 10.67
CA TYR A 414 0.92 21.88 11.67
C TYR A 414 1.05 22.60 13.01
N ARG A 415 1.50 23.86 13.01
CA ARG A 415 1.61 24.68 14.21
C ARG A 415 0.26 24.80 14.92
N ASP A 416 -0.80 25.03 14.15
CA ASP A 416 -2.13 25.27 14.70
C ASP A 416 -2.76 23.94 15.19
N TYR A 417 -2.50 22.81 14.53
CA TYR A 417 -2.84 21.47 15.02
C TYR A 417 -2.13 21.13 16.34
N MET A 418 -0.82 21.37 16.43
CA MET A 418 -0.03 21.07 17.64
C MET A 418 -0.46 21.89 18.86
N LYS A 419 -1.12 23.03 18.64
CA LYS A 419 -1.65 23.92 19.68
C LYS A 419 -3.12 23.64 20.05
N SER A 420 -3.80 22.76 19.31
CA SER A 420 -5.21 22.47 19.53
C SER A 420 -5.40 21.29 20.49
N ASP A 421 -6.17 21.50 21.56
CA ASP A 421 -6.62 20.45 22.50
C ASP A 421 -7.90 19.72 22.02
N LEU A 422 -8.44 20.11 20.86
CA LEU A 422 -9.79 19.75 20.43
C LEU A 422 -9.92 18.36 19.79
N VAL A 423 -8.82 17.66 19.56
CA VAL A 423 -8.81 16.35 18.91
C VAL A 423 -7.84 15.46 19.68
N LYS A 424 -8.25 14.22 20.04
CA LYS A 424 -7.25 13.18 20.34
C LYS A 424 -6.28 13.21 19.17
N LYS A 425 -4.96 13.31 19.40
CA LYS A 425 -3.91 13.41 18.39
C LYS A 425 -3.79 12.13 17.55
N LEU A 426 -4.92 11.71 16.98
CA LEU A 426 -5.10 10.76 15.92
C LEU A 426 -4.53 11.41 14.68
N ASP A 427 -3.79 10.59 13.98
CA ASP A 427 -2.87 10.94 12.93
C ASP A 427 -3.56 11.76 11.83
N VAL A 428 -3.25 13.06 11.77
CA VAL A 428 -3.52 13.89 10.59
C VAL A 428 -2.40 13.69 9.55
N SER A 429 -1.49 12.72 9.78
CA SER A 429 -0.35 12.38 8.90
C SER A 429 -0.73 11.88 7.51
N GLY A 430 -2.02 11.59 7.24
CA GLY A 430 -2.48 11.45 5.86
C GLY A 430 -2.17 12.68 5.00
N PHE A 431 -2.01 13.85 5.62
CA PHE A 431 -1.73 15.14 4.97
C PHE A 431 -0.27 15.63 5.13
N VAL A 432 0.59 14.87 5.82
CA VAL A 432 1.98 15.30 6.07
C VAL A 432 2.91 14.65 5.06
N ASP A 433 3.30 15.44 4.07
CA ASP A 433 4.39 15.15 3.15
C ASP A 433 5.64 14.68 3.90
N LYS A 434 6.27 13.60 3.43
CA LYS A 434 7.51 13.05 4.00
C LYS A 434 8.69 14.00 3.93
N ASP A 435 8.63 15.04 3.10
CA ASP A 435 9.65 16.09 3.10
C ASP A 435 9.52 17.03 4.31
N ILE A 436 8.33 17.13 4.91
CA ILE A 436 8.11 17.82 6.20
C ILE A 436 8.58 16.95 7.37
N GLU A 437 8.27 15.66 7.38
CA GLU A 437 8.83 14.74 8.39
C GLU A 437 10.37 14.73 8.31
N LYS A 438 10.96 14.71 7.10
CA LYS A 438 12.41 14.77 6.92
C LYS A 438 13.03 16.11 7.32
N MET A 439 12.37 17.25 7.05
CA MET A 439 12.85 18.56 7.52
C MET A 439 12.82 18.69 9.04
N ILE A 440 11.76 18.17 9.68
CA ILE A 440 11.61 18.18 11.15
C ILE A 440 12.64 17.24 11.79
N MET A 441 12.87 16.06 11.23
CA MET A 441 13.84 15.08 11.72
C MET A 441 15.31 15.51 11.51
N ARG A 442 15.58 16.38 10.53
CA ARG A 442 16.94 16.85 10.22
C ARG A 442 17.43 18.01 11.09
N GLY A 443 16.60 18.56 11.97
CA GLY A 443 16.99 19.63 12.88
C GLY A 443 17.32 20.91 12.10
N GLY A 444 16.42 21.90 12.17
CA GLY A 444 16.69 23.23 11.64
C GLY A 444 18.02 23.78 12.17
N SER A 445 19.01 23.84 11.29
CA SER A 445 20.13 24.76 11.39
C SER A 445 20.42 25.27 9.97
N GLY A 446 20.18 26.57 9.78
CA GLY A 446 20.41 27.31 8.54
C GLY A 446 19.13 27.75 7.83
N TYR A 447 18.47 28.81 8.31
CA TYR A 447 18.76 30.21 7.98
C TYR A 447 18.17 31.14 9.04
#